data_AF-A0A176Z9V9-F1
#
_entry.id   AF-A0A176Z9V9-F1
#
_cell.length_a   1.000
_cell.length_b   1.000
_cell.length_c   1.000
_cell.angle_alpha   90.00
_cell.angle_beta   90.00
_cell.angle_gamma   90.00
#
_symmetry.space_group_name_H-M   'P 1'
#
loop_
_entity.id
_entity.type
_entity.pdbx_description
1 polymer ?
#
loop_
_entity_poly.entity_id
_entity_poly.type
_entity_poly.pdbx_seq_one_letter_code
_entity_poly.pdbx_strand_id
1 'polypeptide(L)'
;MRSGLSFLKMVGLSVTMAAWLAAGSFAAEQTSDVPAWLRDHIGEGDGQIAQVVLQRARALYLRKVNEGVVKNPCYFAMDATRPNDLGNGRLGSRFYVICQADRSFRAISAGHGSGRNLKGVADFANGRECAKNFGNAMDSYLTTGGAYVTGETKTSFKGYYRVSTKQDAALTRSFVQFDGEGETANARPRAIGGHAAVTLKDICLRKNPRSPYANQNGYVPFGTLVDYSGGRSDGCTSWSPSDAQQIVPLLKDDPTTVYIYPESHDIEAVAQAAATRQSLSRAGLYWSAFCLKQIGTPKFWPKEVLEPILARYHKDPELPAQSPPVCKP
;
A
#
# COMPACT_ATOMS: atom_id res chain seq x y z
N MET A 1 -87.11 9.07 38.55
CA MET A 1 -86.39 8.03 37.77
C MET A 1 -84.89 8.20 38.03
N ARG A 2 -84.22 7.09 38.33
CA ARG A 2 -82.93 7.02 39.04
C ARG A 2 -81.73 7.49 38.20
N SER A 3 -80.90 8.29 38.87
CA SER A 3 -79.47 8.51 38.60
C SER A 3 -78.67 7.21 38.85
N GLY A 4 -77.56 7.01 38.14
CA GLY A 4 -76.68 5.85 38.34
C GLY A 4 -75.42 5.88 37.50
N LEU A 5 -74.42 6.63 37.95
CA LEU A 5 -73.00 6.41 37.67
C LEU A 5 -72.64 4.93 37.94
N SER A 6 -71.96 4.27 37.00
CA SER A 6 -71.27 3.00 37.25
C SER A 6 -69.78 3.22 36.97
N PHE A 7 -69.03 3.54 38.02
CA PHE A 7 -68.20 2.63 38.81
C PHE A 7 -67.00 2.06 38.04
N LEU A 8 -65.86 2.72 38.29
CA LEU A 8 -64.52 2.18 38.14
C LEU A 8 -64.45 0.77 38.76
N LYS A 9 -63.86 -0.18 38.03
CA LYS A 9 -63.22 -1.35 38.64
C LYS A 9 -61.71 -1.20 38.52
N MET A 10 -61.10 -1.06 39.69
CA MET A 10 -59.67 -1.06 39.95
C MET A 10 -59.34 -2.43 40.57
N VAL A 11 -58.58 -3.27 39.88
CA VAL A 11 -57.79 -4.42 40.38
C VAL A 11 -56.72 -4.62 39.29
N GLY A 12 -55.41 -4.72 39.50
CA GLY A 12 -54.54 -4.80 40.66
C GLY A 12 -53.15 -5.19 40.11
N LEU A 13 -52.11 -4.62 40.71
CA LEU A 13 -50.66 -4.77 40.47
C LEU A 13 -50.17 -6.01 39.69
N SER A 14 -49.25 -5.77 38.75
CA SER A 14 -48.00 -6.56 38.63
C SER A 14 -46.91 -5.69 38.01
N VAL A 15 -45.86 -5.45 38.80
CA VAL A 15 -44.61 -4.78 38.42
C VAL A 15 -43.76 -5.77 37.64
N THR A 16 -43.32 -5.41 36.44
CA THR A 16 -42.13 -6.01 35.80
C THR A 16 -41.33 -4.91 35.11
N MET A 17 -40.24 -4.48 35.77
CA MET A 17 -39.13 -3.83 35.10
C MET A 17 -38.48 -4.84 34.15
N ALA A 18 -38.31 -4.46 32.89
CA ALA A 18 -37.28 -5.05 32.04
C ALA A 18 -36.68 -3.94 31.18
N ALA A 19 -35.61 -3.35 31.70
CA ALA A 19 -34.72 -2.50 30.93
C ALA A 19 -34.09 -3.32 29.81
N TRP A 20 -34.41 -3.00 28.55
CA TRP A 20 -33.64 -3.44 27.39
C TRP A 20 -32.78 -2.27 26.89
N LEU A 21 -31.82 -1.88 27.73
CA LEU A 21 -30.61 -1.22 27.26
C LEU A 21 -29.64 -2.31 26.82
N ALA A 22 -29.81 -2.82 25.61
CA ALA A 22 -28.74 -3.53 24.92
C ALA A 22 -28.03 -2.52 24.01
N ALA A 23 -27.37 -1.54 24.65
CA ALA A 23 -26.17 -0.98 24.03
C ALA A 23 -25.20 -2.16 23.95
N GLY A 24 -25.02 -2.69 22.74
CA GLY A 24 -24.00 -3.70 22.49
C GLY A 24 -22.67 -3.13 22.90
N SER A 25 -22.21 -3.51 24.08
CA SER A 25 -20.82 -3.42 24.48
C SER A 25 -20.03 -4.12 23.37
N PHE A 26 -19.29 -3.35 22.57
CA PHE A 26 -18.18 -3.89 21.80
C PHE A 26 -17.11 -4.27 22.84
N ALA A 27 -17.32 -5.44 23.44
CA ALA A 27 -16.37 -6.05 24.35
C ALA A 27 -15.05 -6.23 23.58
N ALA A 28 -13.96 -5.86 24.24
CA ALA A 28 -12.61 -6.04 23.78
C ALA A 28 -12.31 -7.54 23.59
N GLU A 29 -12.61 -8.06 22.40
CA GLU A 29 -12.37 -9.45 22.02
C GLU A 29 -11.57 -9.52 20.71
N GLN A 30 -10.40 -8.87 20.66
CA GLN A 30 -9.50 -8.96 19.51
C GLN A 30 -8.00 -9.06 19.86
N THR A 31 -7.65 -9.19 21.15
CA THR A 31 -6.25 -9.39 21.57
C THR A 31 -5.86 -10.87 21.72
N SER A 32 -6.83 -11.79 21.83
CA SER A 32 -6.55 -13.24 22.01
C SER A 32 -6.09 -13.96 20.73
N ASP A 33 -6.33 -13.38 19.55
CA ASP A 33 -6.08 -14.04 18.26
C ASP A 33 -4.68 -13.80 17.67
N VAL A 34 -3.87 -12.97 18.33
CA VAL A 34 -2.48 -12.74 17.89
C VAL A 34 -1.57 -13.79 18.53
N PRO A 35 -0.83 -14.59 17.72
CA PRO A 35 0.16 -15.53 18.22
C PRO A 35 1.18 -14.86 19.17
N ALA A 36 1.55 -15.55 20.25
CA ALA A 36 2.43 -14.98 21.28
C ALA A 36 3.75 -14.41 20.72
N TRP A 37 4.33 -15.08 19.72
CA TRP A 37 5.59 -14.67 19.07
C TRP A 37 5.47 -13.35 18.29
N LEU A 38 4.25 -12.92 17.91
CA LEU A 38 4.03 -11.66 17.21
C LEU A 38 3.85 -10.46 18.13
N ARG A 39 3.60 -10.68 19.43
CA ARG A 39 3.23 -9.60 20.35
C ARG A 39 4.32 -8.54 20.50
N ASP A 40 5.58 -8.97 20.54
CA ASP A 40 6.73 -8.07 20.69
C ASP A 40 6.97 -7.19 19.46
N HIS A 41 6.37 -7.54 18.32
CA HIS A 41 6.45 -6.78 17.07
C HIS A 41 5.33 -5.74 16.93
N ILE A 42 4.35 -5.73 17.84
CA ILE A 42 3.21 -4.81 17.77
C ILE A 42 3.58 -3.47 18.38
N GLY A 43 3.38 -2.40 17.63
CA GLY A 43 3.62 -1.05 18.09
C GLY A 43 3.75 -0.04 16.96
N GLU A 44 3.99 1.21 17.34
CA GLU A 44 4.11 2.35 16.42
C GLU A 44 5.56 2.74 16.12
N GLY A 45 6.55 2.08 16.74
CA GLY A 45 7.97 2.33 16.51
C GLY A 45 8.49 1.79 15.18
N ASP A 46 9.69 2.23 14.79
CA ASP A 46 10.42 1.65 13.65
C ASP A 46 10.68 0.16 13.88
N GLY A 47 10.47 -0.65 12.86
CA GLY A 47 10.53 -2.11 12.96
C GLY A 47 9.32 -2.78 13.59
N GLN A 48 8.32 -2.02 14.07
CA GLN A 48 7.07 -2.56 14.62
C GLN A 48 5.90 -2.38 13.65
N ILE A 49 4.87 -3.21 13.79
CA ILE A 49 3.61 -3.15 13.04
C ILE A 49 2.48 -2.62 13.94
N ALA A 50 1.71 -1.66 13.44
CA ALA A 50 0.56 -1.17 14.19
C ALA A 50 -0.53 -2.25 14.28
N GLN A 51 -1.23 -2.30 15.42
CA GLN A 51 -2.24 -3.31 15.73
C GLN A 51 -3.27 -3.47 14.61
N VAL A 52 -3.86 -2.37 14.13
CA VAL A 52 -4.87 -2.39 13.06
C VAL A 52 -4.32 -2.96 11.75
N VAL A 53 -3.07 -2.64 11.41
CA VAL A 53 -2.42 -3.12 10.18
C VAL A 53 -2.19 -4.63 10.26
N LEU A 54 -1.70 -5.13 11.40
CA LEU A 54 -1.51 -6.56 11.63
C LEU A 54 -2.84 -7.31 11.60
N GLN A 55 -3.86 -6.81 12.30
CA GLN A 55 -5.17 -7.46 12.38
C GLN A 55 -5.81 -7.60 11.00
N ARG A 56 -5.82 -6.53 10.18
CA ARG A 56 -6.41 -6.58 8.84
C ARG A 56 -5.61 -7.44 7.88
N ALA A 57 -4.28 -7.39 7.92
CA ALA A 57 -3.43 -8.28 7.13
C ALA A 57 -3.66 -9.75 7.47
N ARG A 58 -3.72 -10.08 8.76
CA ARG A 58 -3.97 -11.46 9.22
C ARG A 58 -5.40 -11.92 8.88
N ALA A 59 -6.39 -11.05 9.03
CA ALA A 59 -7.77 -11.36 8.67
C ALA A 59 -7.90 -11.65 7.17
N LEU A 60 -7.29 -10.83 6.31
CA LEU A 60 -7.20 -11.08 4.87
C LEU A 60 -6.55 -12.43 4.58
N TYR A 61 -5.37 -12.69 5.17
CA TYR A 61 -4.64 -13.93 4.98
C TYR A 61 -5.48 -15.16 5.34
N LEU A 62 -6.01 -15.22 6.56
CA LEU A 62 -6.81 -16.34 7.02
C LEU A 62 -8.06 -16.57 6.17
N ARG A 63 -8.72 -15.49 5.74
CA ARG A 63 -9.84 -15.59 4.82
C ARG A 63 -9.42 -16.21 3.49
N LYS A 64 -8.31 -15.76 2.89
CA LYS A 64 -7.82 -16.31 1.60
C LYS A 64 -7.29 -17.74 1.72
N VAL A 65 -6.75 -18.13 2.87
CA VAL A 65 -6.42 -19.54 3.18
C VAL A 65 -7.67 -20.39 3.23
N ASN A 66 -8.72 -19.94 3.95
CA ASN A 66 -9.99 -20.66 4.05
C ASN A 66 -10.72 -20.77 2.70
N GLU A 67 -10.59 -19.75 1.84
CA GLU A 67 -11.09 -19.77 0.45
C GLU A 67 -10.26 -20.68 -0.47
N GLY A 68 -9.09 -21.15 -0.03
CA GLY A 68 -8.15 -21.95 -0.84
C GLY A 68 -7.40 -21.15 -1.90
N VAL A 69 -7.45 -19.81 -1.86
CA VAL A 69 -6.80 -18.90 -2.81
C VAL A 69 -5.28 -18.83 -2.57
N VAL A 70 -4.84 -18.93 -1.31
CA VAL A 70 -3.42 -18.91 -0.95
C VAL A 70 -3.10 -20.09 -0.04
N LYS A 71 -1.87 -20.61 -0.16
CA LYS A 71 -1.33 -21.67 0.72
C LYS A 71 0.04 -21.31 1.30
N ASN A 72 0.65 -20.24 0.79
CA ASN A 72 1.92 -19.71 1.27
C ASN A 72 1.86 -19.50 2.79
N PRO A 73 2.86 -19.97 3.56
CA PRO A 73 2.89 -19.81 5.02
C PRO A 73 3.16 -18.37 5.46
N CYS A 74 3.62 -17.52 4.55
CA CYS A 74 3.87 -16.11 4.76
C CYS A 74 2.73 -15.26 4.22
N TYR A 75 2.49 -14.09 4.81
CA TYR A 75 1.62 -13.04 4.30
C TYR A 75 2.24 -11.68 4.59
N PHE A 76 1.86 -10.67 3.81
CA PHE A 76 2.48 -9.37 3.87
C PHE A 76 1.51 -8.28 4.31
N ALA A 77 2.08 -7.23 4.90
CA ALA A 77 1.39 -6.00 5.23
C ALA A 77 2.24 -4.79 4.86
N MET A 78 1.60 -3.67 4.56
CA MET A 78 2.27 -2.38 4.38
C MET A 78 1.50 -1.30 5.13
N ASP A 79 2.22 -0.41 5.80
CA ASP A 79 1.68 0.79 6.42
C ASP A 79 2.16 2.02 5.64
N ALA A 80 1.34 2.48 4.70
CA ALA A 80 1.68 3.64 3.88
C ALA A 80 1.55 4.98 4.64
N THR A 81 1.06 4.98 5.89
CA THR A 81 0.98 6.18 6.73
C THR A 81 2.29 6.51 7.41
N ARG A 82 3.22 5.55 7.49
CA ARG A 82 4.54 5.71 8.12
C ARG A 82 5.56 6.39 7.22
N PRO A 83 6.54 7.09 7.81
CA PRO A 83 7.61 7.73 7.07
C PRO A 83 8.44 6.67 6.32
N ASN A 84 8.72 6.93 5.05
CA ASN A 84 9.63 6.11 4.24
C ASN A 84 11.10 6.49 4.44
N ASP A 85 11.36 7.74 4.79
CA ASP A 85 12.69 8.30 5.05
C ASP A 85 12.71 8.76 6.51
N LEU A 86 13.68 8.29 7.29
CA LEU A 86 13.87 8.69 8.69
C LEU A 86 14.95 9.77 8.83
N GLY A 87 15.46 10.29 7.72
CA GLY A 87 16.61 11.19 7.66
C GLY A 87 17.95 10.46 7.71
N ASN A 88 19.02 11.19 7.39
CA ASN A 88 20.41 10.71 7.43
C ASN A 88 20.66 9.41 6.63
N GLY A 89 19.92 9.20 5.53
CA GLY A 89 20.04 8.02 4.68
C GLY A 89 19.41 6.74 5.26
N ARG A 90 18.69 6.82 6.38
CA ARG A 90 17.95 5.70 6.96
C ARG A 90 16.53 5.65 6.41
N LEU A 91 16.09 4.45 6.03
CA LEU A 91 14.74 4.22 5.55
C LEU A 91 13.85 3.70 6.67
N GLY A 92 12.58 4.11 6.66
CA GLY A 92 11.60 3.67 7.64
C GLY A 92 11.03 2.30 7.32
N SER A 93 10.94 1.44 8.33
CA SER A 93 10.37 0.10 8.17
C SER A 93 8.84 0.18 8.18
N ARG A 94 8.23 -0.16 7.06
CA ARG A 94 6.76 -0.03 6.89
C ARG A 94 6.15 -1.06 5.95
N PHE A 95 6.92 -2.04 5.52
CA PHE A 95 6.44 -3.25 4.89
C PHE A 95 6.87 -4.44 5.73
N TYR A 96 5.98 -5.40 5.91
CA TYR A 96 6.12 -6.46 6.89
C TYR A 96 5.94 -7.80 6.19
N VAL A 97 6.92 -8.67 6.32
CA VAL A 97 6.85 -10.07 5.91
C VAL A 97 6.65 -10.92 7.15
N ILE A 98 5.53 -11.64 7.20
CA ILE A 98 5.09 -12.38 8.39
C ILE A 98 4.88 -13.84 7.99
N CYS A 99 5.70 -14.76 8.49
CA CYS A 99 5.60 -16.18 8.18
C CYS A 99 5.13 -16.97 9.41
N GLN A 100 3.92 -17.55 9.32
CA GLN A 100 3.28 -18.25 10.43
C GLN A 100 4.00 -19.56 10.77
N ALA A 101 4.40 -20.33 9.75
CA ALA A 101 5.08 -21.62 9.95
C ALA A 101 6.44 -21.43 10.63
N ASP A 102 7.21 -20.45 10.17
CA ASP A 102 8.57 -20.17 10.67
C ASP A 102 8.59 -19.29 11.93
N ARG A 103 7.42 -18.76 12.33
CA ARG A 103 7.28 -17.76 13.41
C ARG A 103 8.24 -16.59 13.22
N SER A 104 8.33 -16.11 11.98
CA SER A 104 9.27 -15.06 11.60
C SER A 104 8.54 -13.77 11.24
N PHE A 105 9.14 -12.66 11.64
CA PHE A 105 8.67 -11.32 11.36
C PHE A 105 9.83 -10.50 10.84
N ARG A 106 9.63 -9.84 9.70
CA ARG A 106 10.62 -8.91 9.13
C ARG A 106 9.94 -7.62 8.77
N ALA A 107 10.44 -6.52 9.32
CA ALA A 107 10.08 -5.18 8.90
C ALA A 107 11.16 -4.65 7.96
N ILE A 108 10.74 -4.12 6.81
CA ILE A 108 11.61 -3.60 5.77
C ILE A 108 11.08 -2.27 5.24
N SER A 109 11.90 -1.55 4.48
CA SER A 109 11.47 -0.35 3.78
C SER A 109 10.63 -0.67 2.55
N ALA A 110 9.73 0.25 2.20
CA ALA A 110 8.99 0.18 0.96
C ALA A 110 8.57 1.57 0.48
N GLY A 111 8.74 1.86 -0.81
CA GLY A 111 8.21 3.09 -1.42
C GLY A 111 6.67 3.15 -1.44
N HIS A 112 6.11 4.32 -1.74
CA HIS A 112 4.67 4.53 -1.95
C HIS A 112 4.41 5.29 -3.25
N GLY A 113 3.13 5.35 -3.64
CA GLY A 113 2.66 6.12 -4.78
C GLY A 113 3.04 7.59 -4.74
N SER A 114 3.66 8.06 -5.82
CA SER A 114 4.16 9.40 -5.98
C SER A 114 3.06 10.45 -6.15
N GLY A 115 1.88 10.05 -6.63
CA GLY A 115 0.89 11.00 -7.08
C GLY A 115 1.37 11.82 -8.28
N ARG A 116 0.62 12.86 -8.65
CA ARG A 116 1.01 13.80 -9.72
C ARG A 116 0.63 15.22 -9.35
N ASN A 117 1.39 16.16 -9.92
CA ASN A 117 1.03 17.57 -9.97
C ASN A 117 0.64 17.92 -11.40
N LEU A 118 -0.66 18.09 -11.62
CA LEU A 118 -1.23 18.54 -12.90
C LEU A 118 -1.30 20.07 -12.86
N LYS A 119 -0.30 20.72 -13.45
CA LYS A 119 -0.13 22.18 -13.40
C LYS A 119 -1.43 22.90 -13.76
N GLY A 120 -1.92 23.76 -12.86
CA GLY A 120 -3.12 24.57 -13.06
C GLY A 120 -4.44 23.82 -12.89
N VAL A 121 -4.43 22.53 -12.58
CA VAL A 121 -5.63 21.70 -12.50
C VAL A 121 -5.80 21.08 -11.10
N ALA A 122 -4.84 20.26 -10.66
CA ALA A 122 -4.89 19.60 -9.37
C ALA A 122 -3.49 19.14 -8.95
N ASP A 123 -3.17 19.30 -7.66
CA ASP A 123 -1.96 18.75 -7.07
C ASP A 123 -2.32 17.68 -6.04
N PHE A 124 -1.97 16.45 -6.37
CA PHE A 124 -2.09 15.28 -5.50
C PHE A 124 -0.75 14.54 -5.42
N ALA A 125 0.37 15.24 -5.64
CA ALA A 125 1.69 14.68 -5.44
C ALA A 125 1.94 14.39 -3.95
N ASN A 126 2.77 13.38 -3.71
CA ASN A 126 3.25 13.01 -2.38
C ASN A 126 4.72 13.39 -2.19
N GLY A 127 5.10 13.70 -0.95
CA GLY A 127 6.49 13.83 -0.53
C GLY A 127 7.19 12.48 -0.56
N ARG A 128 8.54 12.46 -0.44
CA ARG A 128 9.28 11.20 -0.32
C ARG A 128 9.11 10.55 1.04
N GLU A 129 9.00 11.37 2.08
CA GLU A 129 8.95 10.95 3.48
C GLU A 129 7.55 10.45 3.86
N CYS A 130 6.54 11.31 3.75
CA CYS A 130 5.15 11.01 4.13
C CYS A 130 4.17 11.17 2.98
N ALA A 131 3.22 10.22 2.90
CA ALA A 131 2.13 10.24 1.94
C ALA A 131 0.94 11.04 2.50
N LYS A 132 0.44 11.98 1.71
CA LYS A 132 -0.79 12.75 2.01
C LYS A 132 -1.98 12.25 1.20
N ASN A 133 -1.73 11.97 -0.08
CA ASN A 133 -2.73 11.65 -1.06
C ASN A 133 -2.73 10.14 -1.33
N PHE A 134 -3.93 9.59 -1.40
CA PHE A 134 -4.21 8.19 -1.72
C PHE A 134 -5.34 8.17 -2.74
N GLY A 135 -5.48 7.09 -3.50
CA GLY A 135 -6.53 7.03 -4.51
C GLY A 135 -6.39 5.83 -5.40
N ASN A 136 -7.48 5.51 -6.11
CA ASN A 136 -7.58 4.34 -6.98
C ASN A 136 -7.74 4.69 -8.46
N ALA A 137 -7.68 5.96 -8.85
CA ALA A 137 -7.77 6.36 -10.25
C ALA A 137 -6.63 5.78 -11.11
N MET A 138 -6.96 5.38 -12.34
CA MET A 138 -5.97 5.12 -13.40
C MET A 138 -5.01 6.32 -13.55
N ASP A 139 -3.74 6.05 -13.86
CA ASP A 139 -2.68 7.06 -14.12
C ASP A 139 -2.40 8.07 -13.00
N SER A 140 -3.02 7.93 -11.83
CA SER A 140 -2.80 8.82 -10.68
C SER A 140 -1.47 8.62 -9.98
N TYR A 141 -0.86 7.44 -10.12
CA TYR A 141 0.33 7.02 -9.36
C TYR A 141 0.16 7.09 -7.83
N LEU A 142 -1.08 7.13 -7.34
CA LEU A 142 -1.39 7.12 -5.92
C LEU A 142 -1.42 5.68 -5.38
N THR A 143 -1.00 5.51 -4.12
CA THR A 143 -1.22 4.26 -3.39
C THR A 143 -2.72 4.09 -3.14
N THR A 144 -3.21 2.87 -3.31
CA THR A 144 -4.56 2.47 -2.84
C THR A 144 -4.39 1.47 -1.72
N GLY A 145 -4.93 1.76 -0.55
CA GLY A 145 -4.97 0.76 0.51
C GLY A 145 -6.11 -0.23 0.31
N GLY A 146 -6.03 -1.35 1.02
CA GLY A 146 -6.96 -2.46 0.95
C GLY A 146 -6.26 -3.79 0.73
N ALA A 147 -7.05 -4.78 0.34
CA ALA A 147 -6.64 -6.15 0.18
C ALA A 147 -6.09 -6.44 -1.21
N TYR A 148 -5.02 -7.26 -1.26
CA TYR A 148 -4.42 -7.77 -2.47
C TYR A 148 -4.03 -9.25 -2.31
N VAL A 149 -3.96 -9.96 -3.44
CA VAL A 149 -3.27 -11.25 -3.60
C VAL A 149 -2.14 -11.05 -4.61
N THR A 150 -0.98 -11.62 -4.35
CA THR A 150 0.14 -11.61 -5.30
C THR A 150 -0.17 -12.57 -6.44
N GLY A 151 -0.02 -12.12 -7.68
CA GLY A 151 -0.18 -12.90 -8.89
C GLY A 151 1.17 -13.23 -9.53
N GLU A 152 1.20 -13.20 -10.87
CA GLU A 152 2.37 -13.62 -11.62
C GLU A 152 3.59 -12.71 -11.41
N THR A 153 4.77 -13.33 -11.42
CA THR A 153 6.04 -12.60 -11.42
C THR A 153 6.61 -12.55 -12.84
N LYS A 154 6.79 -11.33 -13.36
CA LYS A 154 7.39 -11.08 -14.68
C LYS A 154 8.79 -10.52 -14.51
N THR A 155 9.80 -11.26 -14.96
CA THR A 155 11.18 -10.77 -15.01
C THR A 155 11.47 -10.20 -16.39
N SER A 156 11.99 -8.97 -16.42
CA SER A 156 12.35 -8.31 -17.68
C SER A 156 13.72 -7.66 -17.60
N PHE A 157 14.45 -7.72 -18.72
CA PHE A 157 15.67 -6.97 -18.92
C PHE A 157 15.36 -5.48 -19.05
N LYS A 158 16.11 -4.64 -18.33
CA LYS A 158 15.95 -3.18 -18.32
C LYS A 158 17.09 -2.44 -19.01
N GLY A 159 18.24 -3.08 -19.17
CA GLY A 159 19.43 -2.49 -19.76
C GLY A 159 20.70 -2.98 -19.07
N TYR A 160 21.83 -2.47 -19.52
CA TYR A 160 23.12 -2.69 -18.88
C TYR A 160 23.54 -1.46 -18.07
N TYR A 161 24.38 -1.68 -17.06
CA TYR A 161 25.03 -0.62 -16.31
C TYR A 161 26.46 -1.04 -15.96
N ARG A 162 27.33 -0.04 -15.75
CA ARG A 162 28.73 -0.25 -15.38
C ARG A 162 28.82 -0.63 -13.89
N VAL A 163 29.50 -1.74 -13.58
CA VAL A 163 29.82 -2.13 -12.19
C VAL A 163 31.28 -1.91 -11.83
N SER A 164 32.18 -1.98 -12.81
CA SER A 164 33.61 -1.65 -12.66
C SER A 164 34.20 -1.28 -14.02
N THR A 165 35.41 -0.72 -14.08
CA THR A 165 36.04 -0.14 -15.29
C THR A 165 35.92 -0.98 -16.58
N LYS A 166 35.85 -2.31 -16.47
CA LYS A 166 35.75 -3.24 -17.61
C LYS A 166 34.58 -4.22 -17.52
N GLN A 167 33.65 -4.00 -16.60
CA GLN A 167 32.58 -4.95 -16.34
C GLN A 167 31.25 -4.22 -16.30
N ASP A 168 30.34 -4.70 -17.14
CA ASP A 168 28.93 -4.31 -17.12
C ASP A 168 28.10 -5.46 -16.55
N ALA A 169 27.01 -5.11 -15.90
CA ALA A 169 25.98 -6.05 -15.45
C ALA A 169 24.66 -5.78 -16.19
N ALA A 170 23.90 -6.84 -16.43
CA ALA A 170 22.53 -6.72 -16.92
C ALA A 170 21.61 -6.43 -15.73
N LEU A 171 20.81 -5.37 -15.84
CA LEU A 171 19.71 -5.14 -14.91
C LEU A 171 18.51 -5.97 -15.38
N THR A 172 18.28 -7.11 -14.74
CA THR A 172 17.02 -7.86 -14.83
C THR A 172 16.19 -7.58 -13.59
N ARG A 173 14.95 -7.13 -13.79
CA ARG A 173 14.06 -6.78 -12.68
C ARG A 173 12.78 -7.60 -12.75
N SER A 174 12.47 -8.27 -11.64
CA SER A 174 11.20 -8.94 -11.42
C SER A 174 10.15 -7.95 -10.95
N PHE A 175 8.94 -8.11 -11.47
CA PHE A 175 7.74 -7.40 -11.05
C PHE A 175 6.70 -8.43 -10.64
N VAL A 176 6.25 -8.36 -9.40
CA VAL A 176 5.21 -9.20 -8.81
C VAL A 176 3.88 -8.47 -9.00
N GLN A 177 3.01 -8.96 -9.86
CA GLN A 177 1.69 -8.39 -10.07
C GLN A 177 0.83 -8.53 -8.80
N PHE A 178 0.03 -7.54 -8.45
CA PHE A 178 -1.01 -7.68 -7.43
C PHE A 178 -2.40 -7.69 -8.06
N ASP A 179 -3.28 -8.53 -7.52
CA ASP A 179 -4.72 -8.57 -7.80
C ASP A 179 -5.47 -8.06 -6.58
N GLY A 180 -6.30 -7.05 -6.75
CA GLY A 180 -7.03 -6.42 -5.65
C GLY A 180 -8.52 -6.80 -5.59
N GLU A 181 -9.16 -6.40 -4.50
CA GLU A 181 -10.60 -6.54 -4.25
C GLU A 181 -11.16 -5.25 -3.62
N GLY A 182 -12.44 -4.95 -3.85
CA GLY A 182 -13.03 -3.69 -3.40
C GLY A 182 -12.38 -2.48 -4.09
N GLU A 183 -11.89 -1.52 -3.31
CA GLU A 183 -11.27 -0.29 -3.85
C GLU A 183 -9.99 -0.53 -4.63
N THR A 184 -9.30 -1.64 -4.36
CA THR A 184 -8.06 -2.06 -5.03
C THR A 184 -8.32 -2.92 -6.27
N ALA A 185 -9.59 -3.20 -6.62
CA ALA A 185 -9.94 -4.13 -7.70
C ALA A 185 -9.34 -3.80 -9.08
N ASN A 186 -8.94 -2.55 -9.32
CA ASN A 186 -8.25 -2.14 -10.54
C ASN A 186 -6.72 -2.20 -10.45
N ALA A 187 -6.16 -2.93 -9.49
CA ALA A 187 -4.72 -3.12 -9.33
C ALA A 187 -4.03 -3.61 -10.61
N ARG A 188 -4.61 -4.62 -11.26
CA ARG A 188 -4.07 -5.22 -12.49
C ARG A 188 -4.02 -4.25 -13.67
N PRO A 189 -5.12 -3.58 -14.09
CA PRO A 189 -5.04 -2.59 -15.17
C PRO A 189 -4.14 -1.39 -14.81
N ARG A 190 -4.00 -1.05 -13.53
CA ARG A 190 -3.05 -0.01 -13.05
C ARG A 190 -1.60 -0.48 -12.95
N ALA A 191 -1.32 -1.74 -13.27
CA ALA A 191 0.00 -2.35 -13.10
C ALA A 191 0.56 -2.17 -11.67
N ILE A 192 -0.30 -2.31 -10.66
CA ILE A 192 0.08 -2.26 -9.24
C ILE A 192 0.73 -3.58 -8.83
N GLY A 193 1.85 -3.50 -8.13
CA GLY A 193 2.61 -4.67 -7.74
C GLY A 193 3.81 -4.34 -6.88
N GLY A 194 4.71 -5.32 -6.79
CA GLY A 194 5.96 -5.25 -6.04
C GLY A 194 7.20 -5.41 -6.91
N HIS A 195 8.24 -4.61 -6.69
CA HIS A 195 9.52 -4.78 -7.38
C HIS A 195 10.70 -4.18 -6.62
N ALA A 196 11.92 -4.54 -7.02
CA ALA A 196 13.14 -3.88 -6.54
C ALA A 196 13.14 -2.39 -6.91
N ALA A 197 13.54 -1.53 -5.98
CA ALA A 197 13.60 -0.09 -6.11
C ALA A 197 14.86 0.37 -6.86
N VAL A 198 15.09 -0.23 -8.04
CA VAL A 198 16.19 0.11 -8.94
C VAL A 198 15.70 0.42 -10.34
N THR A 199 16.31 1.43 -10.95
CA THR A 199 16.05 1.85 -12.32
C THR A 199 17.34 2.28 -13.00
N LEU A 200 17.33 2.34 -14.33
CA LEU A 200 18.39 2.99 -15.09
C LEU A 200 18.00 4.45 -15.33
N LYS A 201 18.96 5.35 -15.10
CA LYS A 201 18.91 6.76 -15.49
C LYS A 201 19.93 7.03 -16.59
N ASP A 202 19.76 8.17 -17.26
CA ASP A 202 20.65 8.64 -18.32
C ASP A 202 20.86 7.58 -19.42
N ILE A 203 19.75 6.95 -19.81
CA ILE A 203 19.75 5.82 -20.73
C ILE A 203 20.18 6.30 -22.13
N CYS A 204 21.12 5.58 -22.72
CA CYS A 204 21.48 5.67 -24.12
C CYS A 204 21.48 4.28 -24.77
N LEU A 205 21.37 4.23 -26.10
CA LEU A 205 21.45 3.00 -26.88
C LEU A 205 22.92 2.71 -27.22
N ARG A 206 23.45 1.62 -26.68
CA ARG A 206 24.81 1.14 -26.96
C ARG A 206 24.79 0.00 -27.95
N LYS A 207 25.63 0.08 -28.99
CA LYS A 207 25.78 -1.02 -29.96
C LYS A 207 26.45 -2.23 -29.29
N ASN A 208 25.72 -3.33 -29.19
CA ASN A 208 26.21 -4.61 -28.67
C ASN A 208 25.45 -5.77 -29.34
N PRO A 209 25.74 -6.07 -30.63
CA PRO A 209 24.98 -7.04 -31.41
C PRO A 209 25.12 -8.48 -30.91
N ARG A 210 26.09 -8.77 -30.03
CA ARG A 210 26.29 -10.09 -29.42
C ARG A 210 25.46 -10.29 -28.15
N SER A 211 24.84 -9.24 -27.62
CA SER A 211 23.98 -9.38 -26.44
C SER A 211 22.71 -10.15 -26.81
N PRO A 212 22.26 -11.10 -25.97
CA PRO A 212 20.97 -11.76 -26.17
C PRO A 212 19.79 -10.80 -25.99
N TYR A 213 20.02 -9.60 -25.45
CA TYR A 213 19.02 -8.56 -25.25
C TYR A 213 19.08 -7.44 -26.30
N ALA A 214 19.93 -7.59 -27.32
CA ALA A 214 20.01 -6.61 -28.39
C ALA A 214 18.69 -6.57 -29.17
N ASN A 215 18.26 -5.35 -29.52
CA ASN A 215 17.16 -5.19 -30.47
C ASN A 215 17.59 -5.63 -31.88
N GLN A 216 16.65 -5.57 -32.84
CA GLN A 216 16.89 -5.98 -34.23
C GLN A 216 18.07 -5.22 -34.90
N ASN A 217 18.42 -4.04 -34.41
CA ASN A 217 19.52 -3.22 -34.91
C ASN A 217 20.84 -3.45 -34.16
N GLY A 218 20.87 -4.39 -33.21
CA GLY A 218 22.05 -4.71 -32.42
C GLY A 218 22.33 -3.74 -31.27
N TYR A 219 21.33 -2.97 -30.81
CA TYR A 219 21.47 -2.00 -29.71
C TYR A 219 20.84 -2.50 -28.40
N VAL A 220 21.44 -2.13 -27.28
CA VAL A 220 20.94 -2.37 -25.92
C VAL A 220 20.83 -1.06 -25.15
N PRO A 221 19.82 -0.88 -24.26
CA PRO A 221 19.82 0.22 -23.31
C PRO A 221 21.04 0.11 -22.37
N PHE A 222 21.72 1.22 -22.15
CA PHE A 222 22.82 1.35 -21.21
C PHE A 222 22.65 2.64 -20.42
N GLY A 223 22.90 2.60 -19.12
CA GLY A 223 22.77 3.79 -18.28
C GLY A 223 23.36 3.62 -16.89
N THR A 224 23.00 4.55 -16.01
CA THR A 224 23.44 4.58 -14.61
C THR A 224 22.40 3.88 -13.74
N LEU A 225 22.83 2.90 -12.94
CA LEU A 225 21.94 2.27 -11.97
C LEU A 225 21.65 3.26 -10.83
N VAL A 226 20.38 3.48 -10.56
CA VAL A 226 19.91 4.31 -9.45
C VAL A 226 19.03 3.49 -8.53
N ASP A 227 19.40 3.48 -7.26
CA ASP A 227 18.59 2.97 -6.15
C ASP A 227 17.67 4.10 -5.64
N TYR A 228 16.37 3.82 -5.60
CA TYR A 228 15.35 4.73 -5.09
C TYR A 228 14.54 4.12 -3.94
N SER A 229 15.13 3.23 -3.15
CA SER A 229 14.47 2.57 -2.00
C SER A 229 13.85 3.57 -1.01
N GLY A 230 14.44 4.76 -0.84
CA GLY A 230 13.87 5.88 -0.07
C GLY A 230 12.96 6.81 -0.86
N GLY A 231 12.39 6.33 -1.96
CA GLY A 231 11.70 7.15 -2.96
C GLY A 231 10.22 6.81 -3.12
N ARG A 232 9.64 7.39 -4.16
CA ARG A 232 8.26 7.18 -4.57
C ARG A 232 8.23 6.27 -5.81
N SER A 233 7.11 5.59 -6.00
CA SER A 233 6.83 4.72 -7.15
C SER A 233 5.52 5.15 -7.83
N ASP A 234 5.12 4.44 -8.86
CA ASP A 234 3.88 4.70 -9.61
C ASP A 234 2.69 3.95 -8.97
N GLY A 235 2.57 4.05 -7.64
CA GLY A 235 1.56 3.34 -6.83
C GLY A 235 1.98 1.95 -6.35
N CYS A 236 3.09 1.40 -6.87
CA CYS A 236 3.62 0.10 -6.48
C CYS A 236 4.36 0.12 -5.14
N THR A 237 4.48 -1.05 -4.52
CA THR A 237 5.41 -1.28 -3.40
C THR A 237 6.81 -1.51 -3.95
N SER A 238 7.79 -0.68 -3.60
CA SER A 238 9.16 -0.83 -4.08
C SER A 238 10.11 -1.13 -2.93
N TRP A 239 10.81 -2.27 -2.98
CA TRP A 239 11.69 -2.75 -1.91
C TRP A 239 13.17 -2.49 -2.22
N SER A 240 14.03 -2.50 -1.21
CA SER A 240 15.48 -2.50 -1.47
C SER A 240 15.90 -3.69 -2.36
N PRO A 241 16.99 -3.59 -3.13
CA PRO A 241 17.47 -4.72 -3.93
C PRO A 241 17.69 -5.99 -3.12
N SER A 242 18.25 -5.87 -1.92
CA SER A 242 18.48 -6.98 -0.99
C SER A 242 17.19 -7.59 -0.43
N ASP A 243 16.16 -6.77 -0.19
CA ASP A 243 14.87 -7.29 0.26
C ASP A 243 14.10 -7.94 -0.89
N ALA A 244 14.13 -7.34 -2.08
CA ALA A 244 13.51 -7.93 -3.26
C ALA A 244 14.10 -9.30 -3.62
N GLN A 245 15.41 -9.49 -3.44
CA GLN A 245 16.08 -10.80 -3.61
C GLN A 245 15.56 -11.87 -2.64
N GLN A 246 14.99 -11.47 -1.51
CA GLN A 246 14.44 -12.39 -0.51
C GLN A 246 12.93 -12.55 -0.65
N ILE A 247 12.20 -11.50 -1.02
CA ILE A 247 10.74 -11.53 -1.19
C ILE A 247 10.33 -12.24 -2.46
N VAL A 248 10.94 -11.92 -3.60
CA VAL A 248 10.49 -12.44 -4.90
C VAL A 248 10.53 -13.98 -4.95
N PRO A 249 11.57 -14.66 -4.44
CA PRO A 249 11.56 -16.12 -4.38
C PRO A 249 10.45 -16.72 -3.52
N LEU A 250 10.02 -16.05 -2.44
CA LEU A 250 8.92 -16.50 -1.59
C LEU A 250 7.58 -16.53 -2.30
N LEU A 251 7.44 -15.78 -3.40
CA LEU A 251 6.21 -15.61 -4.16
C LEU A 251 6.21 -16.41 -5.46
N LYS A 252 7.34 -17.01 -5.81
CA LYS A 252 7.49 -17.73 -7.06
C LYS A 252 6.63 -18.98 -7.02
N ASP A 253 5.60 -19.02 -7.87
CA ASP A 253 4.64 -20.12 -7.99
C ASP A 253 3.84 -20.41 -6.69
N ASP A 254 3.94 -19.54 -5.68
CA ASP A 254 3.28 -19.67 -4.37
C ASP A 254 2.70 -18.32 -3.92
N PRO A 255 1.50 -17.94 -4.42
CA PRO A 255 0.91 -16.64 -4.14
C PRO A 255 0.52 -16.48 -2.67
N THR A 256 0.60 -15.24 -2.18
CA THR A 256 0.13 -14.85 -0.85
C THR A 256 -0.67 -13.55 -0.86
N THR A 257 -1.18 -13.13 0.29
CA THR A 257 -1.89 -11.86 0.47
C THR A 257 -0.95 -10.72 0.83
N VAL A 258 -1.28 -9.53 0.34
CA VAL A 258 -0.68 -8.26 0.80
C VAL A 258 -1.80 -7.34 1.23
N TYR A 259 -1.76 -6.84 2.46
CA TYR A 259 -2.68 -5.81 2.92
C TYR A 259 -1.98 -4.47 3.02
N ILE A 260 -2.48 -3.43 2.35
CA ILE A 260 -1.91 -2.08 2.39
C ILE A 260 -2.84 -1.18 3.20
N TYR A 261 -2.36 -0.63 4.31
CA TYR A 261 -3.06 0.40 5.08
C TYR A 261 -2.64 1.80 4.60
N PRO A 262 -3.54 2.80 4.52
CA PRO A 262 -4.96 2.84 4.93
C PRO A 262 -5.97 2.70 3.77
N GLU A 263 -7.19 2.24 4.07
CA GLU A 263 -8.34 2.24 3.14
C GLU A 263 -9.01 3.64 3.10
N SER A 264 -9.91 3.91 2.15
CA SER A 264 -10.55 5.23 2.02
C SER A 264 -11.28 5.68 3.28
N HIS A 265 -12.02 4.79 3.95
CA HIS A 265 -12.77 5.13 5.16
C HIS A 265 -11.86 5.48 6.33
N ASP A 266 -10.68 4.88 6.42
CA ASP A 266 -9.68 5.25 7.44
C ASP A 266 -9.16 6.67 7.17
N ILE A 267 -8.87 6.95 5.90
CA ILE A 267 -8.37 8.25 5.47
C ILE A 267 -9.40 9.34 5.76
N GLU A 268 -10.68 9.09 5.44
CA GLU A 268 -11.78 10.02 5.71
C GLU A 268 -11.98 10.25 7.21
N ALA A 269 -11.98 9.18 8.01
CA ALA A 269 -12.14 9.28 9.46
C ALA A 269 -10.98 10.05 10.11
N VAL A 270 -9.73 9.77 9.70
CA VAL A 270 -8.55 10.50 10.17
C VAL A 270 -8.57 11.94 9.69
N ALA A 271 -8.99 12.20 8.44
CA ALA A 271 -9.11 13.56 7.91
C ALA A 271 -10.10 14.40 8.71
N GLN A 272 -11.26 13.83 9.05
CA GLN A 272 -12.27 14.48 9.87
C GLN A 272 -11.76 14.76 11.29
N ALA A 273 -11.12 13.79 11.92
CA ALA A 273 -10.54 13.96 13.26
C ALA A 273 -9.41 15.00 13.27
N ALA A 274 -8.55 15.01 12.24
CA ALA A 274 -7.49 16.01 12.09
C ALA A 274 -8.05 17.42 11.89
N ALA A 275 -9.12 17.57 11.10
CA ALA A 275 -9.78 18.85 10.85
C ALA A 275 -10.40 19.45 12.13
N THR A 276 -10.94 18.60 13.02
CA THR A 276 -11.52 19.01 14.30
C THR A 276 -10.52 19.01 15.46
N ARG A 277 -9.25 18.70 15.19
CA ARG A 277 -8.17 18.53 16.19
C ARG A 277 -8.52 17.50 17.27
N GLN A 278 -9.34 16.52 16.93
CA GLN A 278 -9.66 15.39 17.80
C GLN A 278 -8.45 14.46 17.92
N SER A 279 -8.23 13.94 19.12
CA SER A 279 -7.21 12.91 19.35
C SER A 279 -7.60 11.61 18.62
N LEU A 280 -6.73 11.11 17.75
CA LEU A 280 -6.96 9.87 17.01
C LEU A 280 -7.15 8.66 17.93
N SER A 281 -6.30 8.53 18.97
CA SER A 281 -6.40 7.41 19.92
C SER A 281 -7.73 7.38 20.66
N ARG A 282 -8.29 8.54 21.01
CA ARG A 282 -9.63 8.64 21.62
C ARG A 282 -10.76 8.25 20.65
N ALA A 283 -10.54 8.44 19.35
CA ALA A 283 -11.47 8.04 18.30
C ALA A 283 -11.26 6.60 17.82
N GLY A 284 -10.29 5.86 18.39
CA GLY A 284 -9.92 4.53 17.92
C GLY A 284 -9.30 4.52 16.51
N LEU A 285 -8.76 5.66 16.07
CA LEU A 285 -8.16 5.85 14.75
C LEU A 285 -6.64 5.74 14.83
N TYR A 286 -6.03 5.36 13.71
CA TYR A 286 -4.58 5.20 13.60
C TYR A 286 -4.03 5.98 12.41
N TRP A 287 -2.91 6.67 12.64
CA TRP A 287 -2.02 7.23 11.62
C TRP A 287 -0.69 7.52 12.29
N SER A 288 0.43 7.39 11.58
CA SER A 288 1.73 7.81 12.13
C SER A 288 1.69 9.28 12.59
N ALA A 289 1.86 9.53 13.89
CA ALA A 289 1.80 10.88 14.44
C ALA A 289 2.80 11.84 13.77
N PHE A 290 3.99 11.34 13.43
CA PHE A 290 5.01 12.09 12.69
C PHE A 290 4.50 12.54 11.33
N CYS A 291 4.03 11.60 10.51
CA CYS A 291 3.55 11.94 9.17
C CYS A 291 2.28 12.76 9.20
N LEU A 292 1.36 12.50 10.13
CA LEU A 292 0.12 13.28 10.25
C LEU A 292 0.42 14.74 10.55
N LYS A 293 1.37 15.02 11.47
CA LYS A 293 1.81 16.38 11.78
C LYS A 293 2.40 17.09 10.55
N GLN A 294 3.14 16.37 9.71
CA GLN A 294 3.77 16.92 8.51
C GLN A 294 2.76 17.19 7.37
N ILE A 295 1.82 16.28 7.14
CA ILE A 295 0.86 16.41 6.02
C ILE A 295 -0.40 17.20 6.39
N GLY A 296 -0.66 17.38 7.69
CA GLY A 296 -1.86 17.99 8.24
C GLY A 296 -3.07 17.06 8.17
N THR A 297 -3.68 16.97 6.99
CA THR A 297 -4.91 16.20 6.76
C THR A 297 -4.70 15.29 5.55
N PRO A 298 -4.84 13.96 5.69
CA PRO A 298 -4.73 13.05 4.56
C PRO A 298 -5.95 13.20 3.64
N LYS A 299 -5.82 12.73 2.39
CA LYS A 299 -6.88 12.82 1.40
C LYS A 299 -6.96 11.57 0.54
N PHE A 300 -8.15 11.03 0.42
CA PHE A 300 -8.48 10.04 -0.59
C PHE A 300 -9.03 10.73 -1.84
N TRP A 301 -8.58 10.28 -3.01
CA TRP A 301 -9.03 10.72 -4.33
C TRP A 301 -9.77 9.56 -5.00
N PRO A 302 -11.12 9.54 -4.93
CA PRO A 302 -11.92 8.53 -5.61
C PRO A 302 -11.70 8.60 -7.12
N LYS A 303 -11.69 7.42 -7.78
CA LYS A 303 -11.55 7.34 -9.24
C LYS A 303 -12.61 8.16 -9.97
N GLU A 304 -13.83 8.20 -9.46
CA GLU A 304 -14.97 8.94 -10.03
C GLU A 304 -14.72 10.44 -10.06
N VAL A 305 -13.86 10.95 -9.16
CA VAL A 305 -13.46 12.35 -9.09
C VAL A 305 -12.21 12.62 -9.91
N LEU A 306 -11.19 11.76 -9.78
CA LEU A 306 -9.86 12.04 -10.31
C LEU A 306 -9.66 11.61 -11.77
N GLU A 307 -10.30 10.54 -12.23
CA GLU A 307 -10.17 10.08 -13.62
C GLU A 307 -10.70 11.11 -14.64
N PRO A 308 -11.84 11.78 -14.42
CA PRO A 308 -12.28 12.85 -15.32
C PRO A 308 -11.29 14.03 -15.40
N ILE A 309 -10.58 14.33 -14.31
CA ILE A 309 -9.57 15.39 -14.26
C ILE A 309 -8.35 14.98 -15.10
N LEU A 310 -7.88 13.74 -14.92
CA LEU A 310 -6.75 13.18 -15.66
C LEU A 310 -7.05 13.09 -17.15
N ALA A 311 -8.24 12.59 -17.53
CA ALA A 311 -8.65 12.47 -18.93
C ALA A 311 -8.68 13.83 -19.65
N ARG A 312 -9.06 14.91 -18.95
CA ARG A 312 -9.00 16.27 -19.52
C ARG A 312 -7.57 16.77 -19.71
N TYR A 313 -6.69 16.44 -18.77
CA TYR A 313 -5.28 16.80 -18.85
C TYR A 313 -4.57 16.07 -20.01
N HIS A 314 -4.89 14.80 -20.26
CA HIS A 314 -4.35 14.02 -21.37
C HIS A 314 -4.88 14.40 -22.77
N LYS A 315 -5.84 15.33 -22.88
CA LYS A 315 -6.28 15.85 -24.19
C LYS A 315 -5.22 16.74 -24.85
N ASP A 316 -4.24 17.24 -24.10
CA ASP A 316 -3.03 17.81 -24.68
C ASP A 316 -2.08 16.67 -25.08
N PRO A 317 -1.64 16.59 -26.34
CA PRO A 317 -0.83 15.45 -26.80
C PRO A 317 0.48 15.39 -26.02
N GLU A 318 0.66 14.33 -25.22
CA GLU A 318 1.98 13.99 -24.69
C GLU A 318 2.93 13.80 -25.88
N LEU A 319 4.03 14.56 -25.88
CA LEU A 319 5.07 14.39 -26.89
C LEU A 319 5.48 12.91 -26.89
N PRO A 320 5.52 12.23 -28.05
CA PRO A 320 5.86 10.83 -28.11
C PRO A 320 7.20 10.60 -27.38
N ALA A 321 7.24 9.58 -26.53
CA ALA A 321 8.43 9.23 -25.78
C ALA A 321 9.60 9.10 -26.76
N GLN A 322 10.54 10.06 -26.71
CA GLN A 322 11.67 10.07 -27.62
C GLN A 322 12.51 8.82 -27.35
N SER A 323 12.87 8.11 -28.42
CA SER A 323 13.82 7.00 -28.29
C SER A 323 15.11 7.50 -27.66
N PRO A 324 15.71 6.75 -26.71
CA PRO A 324 16.96 7.17 -26.09
C PRO A 324 18.04 7.41 -27.16
N PRO A 325 18.91 8.43 -26.99
CA PRO A 325 19.97 8.71 -27.95
C PRO A 325 20.99 7.57 -27.98
N VAL A 326 21.75 7.46 -29.07
CA VAL A 326 22.91 6.56 -29.11
C VAL A 326 23.97 7.04 -28.11
N CYS A 327 24.62 6.12 -27.41
CA CYS A 327 25.67 6.47 -26.44
C CYS A 327 26.81 7.24 -27.11
N LYS A 328 27.28 8.31 -26.45
CA LYS A 328 28.48 9.02 -26.88
C LYS A 328 29.70 8.10 -26.73
N PRO A 329 30.69 8.19 -27.65
CA PRO A 329 31.94 7.42 -27.59
C PRO A 329 32.69 7.58 -26.27
#